data_AF-A0AAQ0RCQ8-F1
#
_entry.id   AF-A0AAQ0RCQ8-F1
#
_cell.length_a   1.000
_cell.length_b   1.000
_cell.length_c   1.000
_cell.angle_alpha   90.00
_cell.angle_beta   90.00
_cell.angle_gamma   90.00
#
_symmetry.space_group_name_H-M   'P 1'
#
loop_
_entity.id
_entity.type
_entity.pdbx_description
1 polymer ?
#
loop_
_entity_poly.entity_id
_entity_poly.type
_entity_poly.pdbx_seq_one_letter_code
_entity_poly.pdbx_strand_id
1 'polypeptide(L)' 'MTLLARFDDRALGPDGSVIYHNRTVLLVRTNWGKIIEQEDYYEDTARIGDFDRRLREIEAGRSCGTVVE' A
#
# COMPACT_ATOMS: atom_id res chain seq x y z
N MET A 1 23.44 6.07 -5.72
CA MET A 1 22.96 6.95 -4.63
C MET A 1 21.93 6.18 -3.79
N THR A 2 21.84 6.41 -2.48
CA THR A 2 20.83 5.81 -1.61
C THR A 2 19.81 6.88 -1.24
N LEU A 3 18.52 6.52 -1.23
CA LEU A 3 17.42 7.39 -0.86
C LEU A 3 16.47 6.66 0.10
N LEU A 4 16.02 7.36 1.13
CA LEU A 4 14.92 6.95 2.00
C LEU A 4 13.75 7.89 1.77
N ALA A 5 12.60 7.33 1.41
CA ALA A 5 11.36 8.09 1.23
C ALA A 5 10.27 7.55 2.14
N ARG A 6 9.72 8.42 2.99
CA ARG A 6 8.49 8.14 3.71
C ARG A 6 7.30 8.61 2.89
N PHE A 7 6.25 7.80 2.81
CA PHE A 7 4.99 8.14 2.16
C PHE A 7 3.82 7.45 2.85
N ASP A 8 2.63 8.01 2.62
CA ASP A 8 1.37 7.39 3.01
C ASP A 8 0.86 6.60 1.81
N ASP A 9 0.66 5.30 2.01
CA ASP A 9 0.24 4.34 1.01
C ASP A 9 -1.27 4.09 1.17
N ARG A 10 -2.07 4.57 0.22
CA ARG A 10 -3.53 4.61 0.34
C ARG A 10 -4.20 4.14 -0.95
N ALA A 11 -5.25 3.33 -0.82
CA ALA A 11 -6.11 2.94 -1.93
C ALA A 11 -7.58 3.27 -1.64
N LEU A 12 -8.30 3.65 -2.71
CA LEU A 12 -9.73 3.91 -2.70
C LEU A 12 -10.48 2.80 -3.45
N GLY A 13 -11.66 2.46 -2.95
CA GLY A 13 -12.61 1.58 -3.63
C GLY A 13 -13.39 2.30 -4.73
N PRO A 14 -14.20 1.56 -5.51
CA PRO A 14 -15.01 2.14 -6.60
C PRO A 14 -16.03 3.19 -6.15
N ASP A 15 -16.44 3.14 -4.87
CA ASP A 15 -17.35 4.07 -4.22
C ASP A 15 -16.63 5.27 -3.57
N GLY A 16 -15.29 5.36 -3.72
CA GLY A 16 -14.46 6.38 -3.09
C GLY A 16 -14.13 6.12 -1.62
N SER A 17 -14.57 5.02 -1.03
CA SER A 17 -14.22 4.64 0.35
C SER A 17 -12.74 4.25 0.45
N VAL A 18 -12.12 4.47 1.61
CA VAL A 18 -10.75 3.99 1.86
C VAL A 18 -10.81 2.50 2.16
N ILE A 19 -10.14 1.72 1.31
CA ILE A 19 -10.09 0.26 1.44
C ILE A 19 -8.71 -0.23 1.90
N TYR A 20 -7.71 0.65 1.87
CA TYR A 20 -6.37 0.42 2.42
C TYR A 20 -5.68 1.74 2.73
N HIS A 21 -4.97 1.76 3.86
CA HIS A 21 -4.15 2.88 4.31
C HIS A 21 -3.00 2.38 5.19
N ASN A 22 -1.79 2.73 4.85
CA ASN A 22 -0.58 2.38 5.58
C ASN A 22 0.43 3.52 5.51
N ARG A 23 1.44 3.45 6.37
CA ARG A 23 2.59 4.34 6.33
C ARG A 23 3.82 3.50 6.04
N THR A 24 4.61 3.94 5.08
CA THR A 24 5.74 3.15 4.59
C THR A 24 6.99 4.00 4.42
N VAL A 25 8.15 3.37 4.58
CA VAL A 25 9.44 3.89 4.13
C VAL A 25 10.00 2.99 3.04
N LEU A 26 10.37 3.59 1.91
CA LEU A 26 11.14 2.96 0.84
C LEU A 26 12.62 3.27 1.04
N LEU A 27 13.45 2.23 1.13
CA LEU A 27 14.89 2.31 0.99
C LEU A 27 15.23 1.91 -0.45
N VAL A 28 15.77 2.84 -1.24
CA VAL A 28 16.13 2.56 -2.63
C VAL A 28 17.59 2.89 -2.91
N ARG A 29 18.23 2.07 -3.75
CA ARG A 29 19.48 2.44 -4.42
C ARG A 29 19.20 2.79 -5.86
N THR A 30 19.84 3.86 -6.31
CA THR A 30 19.71 4.37 -7.66
C THR A 30 21.04 4.44 -8.39
N ASN A 31 21.00 4.23 -9.71
CA ASN A 31 22.11 4.43 -10.64
C ASN A 31 21.59 5.14 -11.90
N TRP A 32 22.20 6.26 -12.28
CA TRP A 32 21.74 7.11 -13.41
C TRP A 32 20.23 7.43 -13.36
N GLY A 33 19.70 7.72 -12.16
CA GLY A 33 18.28 8.04 -11.94
C GLY A 33 17.32 6.85 -11.98
N LYS A 34 17.80 5.62 -12.23
CA LYS A 34 16.99 4.39 -12.16
C LYS A 34 17.13 3.73 -10.80
N ILE A 35 16.04 3.20 -10.25
CA ILE A 35 16.06 2.33 -9.07
C ILE A 35 16.67 0.98 -9.49
N ILE A 36 17.66 0.51 -8.75
CA ILE A 36 18.37 -0.76 -9.01
C ILE A 36 18.20 -1.77 -7.86
N GLU A 37 17.92 -1.30 -6.65
CA GLU A 37 17.56 -2.11 -5.48
C GLU A 37 16.51 -1.34 -4.67
N GLN A 38 15.56 -2.06 -4.07
CA GLN A 38 14.46 -1.50 -3.29
C GLN A 38 14.11 -2.43 -2.14
N GLU A 39 13.88 -1.85 -0.97
CA GLU A 39 13.33 -2.50 0.22
C GLU A 39 12.20 -1.64 0.80
N ASP A 40 11.10 -2.28 1.18
CA ASP A 40 9.89 -1.64 1.66
C ASP A 40 9.67 -1.96 3.14
N TYR A 41 9.42 -0.92 3.94
CA TYR A 41 9.19 -1.03 5.37
C TYR A 41 7.84 -0.43 5.73
N TYR A 42 6.85 -1.30 5.96
CA TYR A 42 5.48 -0.93 6.30
C TYR A 42 5.33 -0.77 7.82
N GLU A 43 4.54 0.22 8.26
CA GLU A 43 4.17 0.41 9.67
C GLU A 43 3.41 -0.82 10.19
N ASP A 44 2.51 -1.35 9.38
CA ASP A 44 1.74 -2.56 9.68
C ASP A 44 1.71 -3.49 8.46
N THR A 45 2.40 -4.63 8.56
CA THR A 45 2.46 -5.63 7.49
C THR A 45 1.21 -6.49 7.38
N ALA A 46 0.31 -6.49 8.37
CA ALA A 46 -0.94 -7.24 8.29
C ALA A 46 -1.96 -6.55 7.37
N ARG A 47 -1.91 -5.21 7.28
CA ARG A 47 -2.85 -4.41 6.48
C ARG A 47 -2.87 -4.77 5.00
N ILE A 48 -1.73 -5.18 4.42
CA ILE A 48 -1.67 -5.58 3.01
C ILE A 48 -2.42 -6.91 2.78
N GLY A 49 -2.35 -7.84 3.72
CA GLY A 49 -3.08 -9.11 3.64
C GLY A 49 -4.60 -8.91 3.80
N ASP A 50 -5.01 -8.02 4.70
CA ASP A 50 -6.41 -7.62 4.82
C ASP A 50 -6.91 -6.92 3.56
N PHE A 51 -6.08 -6.07 2.96
CA PHE A 51 -6.40 -5.41 1.70
C PHE A 51 -6.60 -6.40 0.56
N ASP A 52 -5.69 -7.37 0.38
CA ASP A 52 -5.82 -8.43 -0.62
C ASP A 52 -7.13 -9.20 -0.48
N ARG A 53 -7.53 -9.53 0.75
CA ARG A 53 -8.81 -10.19 1.03
C ARG A 53 -9.99 -9.31 0.60
N ARG A 54 -9.96 -8.01 0.95
CA ARG A 54 -11.02 -7.05 0.57
C ARG A 54 -11.12 -6.88 -0.95
N LEU A 55 -9.99 -6.82 -1.66
CA LEU A 55 -9.98 -6.73 -3.13
C LEU A 55 -10.69 -7.94 -3.76
N ARG A 56 -10.43 -9.16 -3.26
CA ARG A 56 -11.12 -10.37 -3.74
C ARG A 56 -12.63 -10.33 -3.49
N GLU A 57 -13.07 -9.75 -2.37
CA GLU A 57 -14.50 -9.56 -2.08
C GLU A 57 -15.15 -8.58 -3.08
N ILE A 58 -14.46 -7.49 -3.42
CA ILE A 58 -14.90 -6.48 -4.39
C ILE A 58 -14.94 -7.08 -5.81
N GLU A 59 -13.89 -7.79 -6.23
CA GLU A 59 -13.84 -8.48 -7.53
C GLU A 59 -14.96 -9.52 -7.67
N ALA A 60 -15.35 -10.16 -6.58
CA ALA A 60 -16.49 -11.08 -6.53
C ALA A 60 -17.86 -10.38 -6.47
N GLY A 61 -17.92 -9.04 -6.55
CA GLY A 61 -19.15 -8.26 -6.57
C GLY A 61 -19.81 -8.06 -5.19
N ARG A 62 -19.07 -8.22 -4.09
CA ARG A 62 -19.58 -8.00 -2.73
C ARG A 62 -19.25 -6.58 -2.27
N SER A 63 -20.19 -5.90 -1.61
CA SER A 63 -19.91 -4.59 -1.01
C SER A 63 -19.02 -4.76 0.23
N CYS A 64 -17.82 -4.20 0.20
CA CYS A 64 -16.89 -4.27 1.33
C CYS A 64 -17.09 -3.10 2.29
N GLY A 65 -17.14 -3.36 3.60
CA GLY A 65 -17.29 -2.33 4.63
C GLY A 65 -16.01 -1.47 4.81
N THR A 66 -16.18 -0.26 5.33
CA THR A 66 -15.12 0.75 5.47
C THR A 66 -14.02 0.32 6.46
N VAL A 67 -12.76 0.70 6.20
CA VAL A 67 -11.69 0.63 7.22
C VAL A 67 -11.99 1.67 8.30
N VAL A 68 -12.08 1.25 9.57
CA VAL A 68 -12.13 2.18 10.71
C VAL A 68 -10.69 2.41 11.16
N GLU A 69 -10.31 3.68 11.29
CA GLU A 69 -8.99 4.16 11.74
C GLU A 69 -8.61 3.67 13.15
#